data_AF-A0A661MY49-F1
#
_entry.id   AF-A0A661MY49-F1
#
_cell.length_a   1.000
_cell.length_b   1.000
_cell.length_c   1.000
_cell.angle_alpha   90.00
_cell.angle_beta   90.00
_cell.angle_gamma   90.00
#
_symmetry.space_group_name_H-M   'P 1'
#
loop_
_entity.id
_entity.type
_entity.pdbx_description
1 polymer ?
#
loop_
_entity_poly.entity_id
_entity_poly.type
_entity_poly.pdbx_seq_one_letter_code
_entity_poly.pdbx_strand_id
1 'polypeptide(L)'
;MTRALDTDLAPQRLAGRDLHRLLESFIQRRVPRSEVDDLVQTVLCDALAASRAPAGHEALRRWLVGIARHKIADHYRTAGRERPTDSPQVSVEPPPYEARAMVRWAERAASTEFASAETLGWLVREGEGETLATIATDEQIP
;
A
#
# COMPACT_ATOMS: atom_id res chain seq x y z
N MET A 1 -12.21 -35.55 21.83
CA MET A 1 -11.86 -34.71 20.65
C MET A 1 -11.71 -33.27 21.13
N THR A 2 -10.58 -32.93 21.75
CA THR A 2 -10.39 -31.64 22.43
C THR A 2 -9.21 -30.92 21.76
N ARG A 3 -9.50 -30.11 20.75
CA ARG A 3 -8.52 -29.25 20.08
C ARG A 3 -9.15 -27.88 19.80
N ALA A 4 -9.36 -27.15 20.88
CA ALA A 4 -9.62 -25.72 20.92
C ALA A 4 -9.03 -25.32 22.28
N LEU A 5 -7.84 -24.75 22.35
CA LEU A 5 -7.63 -23.31 22.53
C LEU A 5 -6.14 -22.90 22.34
N ASP A 6 -5.31 -23.69 21.65
CA ASP A 6 -3.86 -23.40 21.52
C ASP A 6 -3.48 -22.44 20.37
N THR A 7 -4.44 -21.99 19.57
CA THR A 7 -4.14 -21.27 18.32
C THR A 7 -3.82 -19.77 18.50
N ASP A 8 -4.13 -19.16 19.65
CA ASP A 8 -4.08 -17.69 19.78
C ASP A 8 -2.83 -17.12 20.50
N LEU A 9 -1.84 -17.97 20.79
CA LEU A 9 -0.58 -17.55 21.43
C LEU A 9 0.47 -17.05 20.41
N ALA A 10 0.34 -17.37 19.12
CA ALA A 10 1.32 -16.98 18.11
C ALA A 10 1.37 -15.45 17.89
N PRO A 11 0.26 -14.73 17.73
CA PRO A 11 0.29 -13.27 17.54
C PRO A 11 0.88 -12.55 18.76
N GLN A 12 0.48 -12.97 19.96
CA GLN A 12 0.95 -12.36 21.22
C GLN A 12 2.46 -12.57 21.43
N ARG A 13 2.98 -13.74 21.04
CA ARG A 13 4.41 -14.04 21.14
C ARG A 13 5.24 -13.28 20.11
N LEU A 14 4.68 -12.97 18.94
CA LEU A 14 5.33 -12.17 17.89
C LEU A 14 5.25 -10.66 18.17
N ALA A 15 4.23 -10.19 18.90
CA ALA A 15 4.03 -8.78 19.24
C ALA A 15 5.04 -8.21 20.27
N GLY A 16 5.98 -9.03 20.76
CA GLY A 16 6.99 -8.58 21.72
C GLY A 16 7.94 -7.53 21.12
N ARG A 17 8.08 -6.37 21.79
CA ARG A 17 8.98 -5.28 21.37
C ARG A 17 10.44 -5.73 21.20
N ASP A 18 10.87 -6.74 21.95
CA ASP A 18 12.25 -7.23 21.87
C ASP A 18 12.50 -8.07 20.61
N LEU A 19 11.47 -8.76 20.10
CA LEU A 19 11.54 -9.44 18.80
C LEU A 19 11.52 -8.43 17.67
N HIS A 20 10.67 -7.40 17.76
CA HIS A 20 10.64 -6.33 16.77
C HIS A 20 12.00 -5.64 16.67
N ARG A 21 12.58 -5.22 17.80
CA ARG A 21 13.92 -4.60 17.84
C ARG A 21 15.01 -5.54 17.35
N LEU A 22 14.91 -6.84 17.64
CA LEU A 22 15.84 -7.84 17.08
C LEU A 22 15.76 -7.86 15.55
N LEU A 23 14.56 -7.94 14.98
CA LEU A 23 14.35 -8.03 13.53
C LEU A 23 14.78 -6.75 12.83
N GLU A 24 14.32 -5.60 13.31
CA GLU A 24 14.68 -4.28 12.80
C GLU A 24 16.21 -4.08 12.82
N SER A 25 16.86 -4.34 13.96
CA SER A 25 18.33 -4.22 14.06
C SER A 25 19.10 -5.24 13.21
N PHE A 26 18.52 -6.41 12.96
CA PHE A 26 19.11 -7.43 12.10
C PHE A 26 18.98 -7.05 10.62
N ILE A 27 17.82 -6.55 10.21
CA ILE A 27 17.49 -6.20 8.83
C ILE A 27 18.20 -4.90 8.43
N GLN A 28 18.14 -3.84 9.25
CA GLN A 28 18.75 -2.54 8.95
C GLN A 28 20.26 -2.60 8.66
N ARG A 29 20.96 -3.63 9.16
CA ARG A 29 22.40 -3.83 8.91
C ARG A 29 22.70 -4.42 7.53
N ARG A 30 21.67 -4.81 6.76
CA ARG A 30 21.79 -5.63 5.56
C ARG A 30 21.06 -5.08 4.36
N VAL A 31 20.18 -4.10 4.53
CA VAL A 31 19.36 -3.51 3.46
C VAL A 31 19.31 -1.98 3.62
N PRO A 32 18.97 -1.23 2.56
CA PRO A 32 18.72 0.21 2.66
C PRO A 32 17.62 0.53 3.67
N ARG A 33 17.69 1.70 4.30
CA ARG A 33 16.73 2.11 5.32
C ARG A 33 15.28 2.09 4.83
N SER A 34 15.04 2.40 3.55
CA SER A 34 13.71 2.37 2.93
C SER A 34 13.07 0.98 2.93
N GLU A 35 13.87 -0.08 2.92
CA GLU A 35 13.39 -1.47 2.80
C GLU A 35 13.16 -2.14 4.16
N VAL A 36 13.58 -1.49 5.25
CA VAL A 36 13.63 -2.13 6.58
C VAL A 36 12.24 -2.49 7.06
N ASP A 37 11.31 -1.54 7.03
CA ASP A 37 9.96 -1.73 7.56
C ASP A 37 9.19 -2.77 6.75
N ASP A 38 9.30 -2.71 5.42
CA ASP A 38 8.65 -3.67 4.51
C ASP A 38 9.16 -5.10 4.73
N LEU A 39 10.48 -5.27 4.91
CA LEU A 39 11.06 -6.58 5.20
C LEU A 39 10.71 -7.08 6.60
N VAL A 40 10.67 -6.20 7.60
CA VAL A 40 10.21 -6.56 8.97
C VAL A 40 8.77 -7.06 8.89
N GLN A 41 7.88 -6.31 8.22
CA GLN A 41 6.48 -6.68 8.06
C GLN A 41 6.35 -8.01 7.31
N THR A 42 7.07 -8.18 6.21
CA THR A 42 7.07 -9.43 5.43
C THR A 42 7.46 -10.63 6.29
N VAL A 43 8.50 -10.50 7.12
CA VAL A 43 8.94 -11.58 8.02
C VAL A 43 7.88 -11.92 9.06
N LEU A 44 7.23 -10.90 9.64
CA LEU A 44 6.17 -11.11 10.63
C LEU A 44 4.92 -11.74 10.00
N CYS A 45 4.53 -11.32 8.79
CA CYS A 45 3.43 -11.92 8.04
C CYS A 45 3.70 -13.40 7.73
N ASP A 46 4.89 -13.73 7.22
CA ASP A 46 5.30 -15.11 6.99
C ASP A 46 5.30 -15.95 8.28
N ALA A 47 5.76 -15.36 9.39
CA ALA A 47 5.76 -16.00 10.68
C ALA A 47 4.34 -16.28 11.20
N LEU A 48 3.40 -15.36 10.98
CA LEU A 48 1.98 -15.51 11.32
C LEU A 48 1.29 -16.56 10.44
N ALA A 49 1.64 -16.63 9.15
CA ALA A 49 1.08 -17.59 8.20
C ALA A 49 1.63 -19.02 8.39
N ALA A 50 2.76 -19.17 9.09
CA ALA A 50 3.38 -20.47 9.30
C ALA A 50 2.50 -21.39 10.17
N SER A 51 2.28 -22.62 9.70
CA SER A 51 1.45 -23.61 10.41
C SER A 51 2.02 -24.07 11.74
N ARG A 52 3.34 -23.91 11.96
CA ARG A 52 4.04 -24.25 13.21
C ARG A 52 5.16 -23.25 13.51
N ALA A 53 4.96 -22.45 14.55
CA ALA A 53 6.01 -21.65 15.15
C ALA A 53 6.60 -22.36 16.39
N PRO A 54 7.93 -22.26 16.66
CA PRO A 54 8.52 -22.81 17.87
C PRO A 54 7.90 -22.21 19.14
N ALA A 55 7.74 -23.00 20.22
CA ALA A 55 7.14 -22.54 21.49
C ALA A 55 8.11 -21.80 22.43
N GLY A 56 9.41 -22.10 22.36
CA GLY A 56 10.43 -21.42 23.18
C GLY A 56 10.79 -20.04 22.64
N HIS A 57 10.99 -19.05 23.52
CA HIS A 57 11.34 -17.68 23.12
C HIS A 57 12.63 -17.62 22.29
N GLU A 58 13.69 -18.30 22.75
CA GLU A 58 14.97 -18.32 22.04
C GLU A 58 14.90 -19.11 20.72
N ALA A 59 14.11 -20.19 20.67
CA ALA A 59 13.84 -20.91 19.44
C ALA A 59 13.06 -20.05 18.43
N LEU A 60 12.09 -19.26 18.90
CA LEU A 60 11.33 -18.31 18.11
C LEU A 60 12.24 -17.21 17.53
N ARG A 61 13.15 -16.65 18.35
CA ARG A 61 14.15 -15.66 17.89
C ARG A 61 14.99 -16.19 16.74
N ARG A 62 15.59 -17.38 16.92
CA ARG A 62 16.42 -18.01 15.88
C ARG A 62 15.63 -18.30 14.62
N TRP A 63 14.39 -18.77 14.76
CA TRP A 63 13.51 -19.06 13.64
C TRP A 63 13.13 -17.81 12.86
N LEU A 64 12.76 -16.71 13.53
CA LEU A 64 12.48 -15.42 12.90
C LEU A 64 13.70 -14.84 12.15
N VAL A 65 14.89 -14.93 12.74
CA VAL A 65 16.14 -14.56 12.06
C VAL A 65 16.37 -15.43 10.82
N GLY A 66 16.01 -16.72 10.88
CA GLY A 66 16.02 -17.62 9.74
C GLY A 66 15.12 -17.14 8.60
N ILE A 67 13.86 -16.78 8.90
CA ILE A 67 12.93 -16.22 7.91
C ILE A 67 13.51 -14.92 7.32
N ALA A 68 13.97 -14.00 8.17
CA ALA A 68 14.56 -12.73 7.74
C ALA A 68 15.74 -12.90 6.77
N ARG A 69 16.63 -13.88 7.03
CA ARG A 69 17.74 -14.17 6.11
C ARG A 69 17.27 -14.60 4.72
N HIS A 70 16.24 -15.44 4.65
CA HIS A 70 15.67 -15.86 3.37
C HIS A 70 15.03 -14.68 2.65
N LYS A 71 14.24 -13.86 3.35
CA LYS A 71 13.61 -12.67 2.76
C LYS A 71 14.61 -11.64 2.25
N ILE A 72 15.69 -11.38 2.98
CA ILE A 72 16.77 -10.50 2.50
C ILE A 72 17.45 -11.10 1.25
N ALA A 73 17.74 -12.39 1.24
CA ALA A 73 18.34 -13.04 0.08
C ALA A 73 17.42 -12.96 -1.14
N ASP A 74 16.12 -13.17 -0.95
CA ASP A 74 15.12 -13.08 -2.02
C ASP A 74 14.94 -11.64 -2.50
N HIS A 75 14.93 -10.65 -1.60
CA HIS A 75 14.92 -9.22 -1.95
C HIS A 75 16.07 -8.89 -2.91
N TYR A 76 17.30 -9.31 -2.61
CA TYR A 76 18.44 -9.08 -3.50
C TYR A 76 18.40 -9.90 -4.80
N ARG A 77 17.84 -11.12 -4.78
CA ARG A 77 17.65 -11.93 -5.99
C ARG A 77 16.64 -11.30 -6.96
N THR A 78 15.64 -10.59 -6.45
CA THR A 78 14.61 -9.92 -7.23
C THR A 78 15.06 -8.52 -7.67
N ALA A 79 15.66 -7.74 -6.77
CA ALA A 79 16.21 -6.41 -7.09
C ALA A 79 17.36 -6.46 -8.11
N GLY A 80 18.09 -7.57 -8.19
CA GLY A 80 19.07 -7.79 -9.26
C GLY A 80 18.46 -8.00 -10.65
N ARG A 81 17.17 -8.34 -10.75
CA ARG A 81 16.42 -8.50 -12.01
C ARG A 81 15.63 -7.24 -12.36
N GLU A 82 15.13 -6.54 -11.35
CA GLU A 82 14.32 -5.34 -11.46
C GLU A 82 15.13 -4.15 -10.96
N ARG A 83 16.16 -3.72 -11.72
CA ARG A 83 16.68 -2.37 -11.51
C ARG A 83 15.55 -1.41 -11.85
N PRO A 84 15.09 -0.54 -10.93
CA PRO A 84 14.21 0.54 -11.28
C PRO A 84 14.98 1.42 -12.26
N THR A 85 14.68 1.27 -13.54
CA THR A 85 14.96 2.33 -14.49
C THR A 85 14.03 3.45 -14.07
N ASP A 86 14.55 4.68 -13.97
CA ASP A 86 13.73 5.88 -13.82
C ASP A 86 12.62 5.79 -14.87
N SER A 87 11.46 5.37 -14.40
CA SER A 87 10.32 5.11 -15.26
C SER A 87 9.76 6.50 -15.49
N PRO A 88 9.79 7.04 -16.72
CA PRO A 88 9.20 8.34 -16.96
C PRO A 88 7.77 8.29 -16.40
N GLN A 89 7.39 9.31 -15.62
CA GLN A 89 6.01 9.48 -15.20
C GLN A 89 5.18 9.73 -16.46
N VAL A 90 4.77 8.65 -17.11
CA VAL A 90 3.82 8.69 -18.20
C VAL A 90 2.48 8.97 -17.54
N SER A 91 1.86 10.10 -17.89
CA SER A 91 0.45 10.32 -17.62
C SER A 91 -0.32 9.24 -18.36
N VAL A 92 -0.64 8.15 -17.67
CA VAL A 92 -1.43 7.06 -18.23
C VAL A 92 -2.89 7.50 -18.17
N GLU A 93 -3.52 7.61 -19.32
CA GLU A 93 -4.97 7.79 -19.39
C GLU A 93 -5.64 6.59 -18.72
N PRO A 94 -6.58 6.79 -17.79
CA PRO A 94 -7.18 5.70 -17.04
C PRO A 94 -7.84 4.70 -18.01
N PRO A 95 -7.81 3.39 -17.69
CA PRO A 95 -8.47 2.37 -18.48
C PRO A 95 -9.93 2.74 -18.78
N PRO A 96 -10.48 2.40 -19.97
CA PRO A 96 -11.82 2.82 -20.38
C PRO A 96 -12.96 2.49 -19.40
N TYR A 97 -12.80 1.47 -18.56
CA TYR A 97 -13.80 1.11 -17.55
C TYR A 97 -13.77 2.05 -16.33
N GLU A 98 -12.61 2.56 -15.94
CA GLU A 98 -12.45 3.51 -14.84
C GLU A 98 -12.98 4.89 -15.24
N ALA A 99 -12.65 5.33 -16.46
CA ALA A 99 -13.20 6.56 -17.04
C ALA A 99 -14.74 6.54 -17.06
N ARG A 100 -15.34 5.42 -17.52
CA ARG A 100 -16.81 5.26 -17.51
C ARG A 100 -17.41 5.22 -16.10
N ALA A 101 -16.71 4.63 -15.12
CA ALA A 101 -17.16 4.59 -13.74
C ALA A 101 -17.16 5.99 -13.09
N MET A 102 -16.14 6.80 -13.39
CA MET A 102 -16.05 8.20 -12.95
C MET A 102 -17.16 9.06 -13.54
N VAL A 103 -17.43 8.94 -14.85
CA VAL A 103 -18.55 9.65 -15.51
C VAL A 103 -19.87 9.32 -14.81
N ARG A 104 -20.15 8.04 -14.56
CA ARG A 104 -21.37 7.61 -13.88
C ARG A 104 -21.46 8.06 -12.42
N TRP A 105 -20.32 8.21 -11.74
CA TRP A 105 -20.29 8.78 -10.39
C TRP A 105 -20.59 10.29 -10.43
N ALA A 106 -19.95 11.03 -11.35
CA ALA A 106 -20.16 12.45 -11.55
C ALA A 106 -21.61 12.78 -11.95
N GLU A 107 -22.20 12.04 -12.88
CA GLU A 107 -23.60 12.18 -13.29
C GLU A 107 -24.56 12.00 -12.10
N ARG A 108 -24.30 11.04 -11.22
CA ARG A 108 -25.12 10.79 -10.01
C ARG A 108 -24.95 11.88 -8.96
N ALA A 109 -23.73 12.32 -8.72
CA ALA A 109 -23.45 13.44 -7.83
C ALA A 109 -24.18 14.69 -8.33
N ALA A 110 -24.16 14.92 -9.65
CA ALA A 110 -24.84 16.04 -10.25
C ALA A 110 -26.35 15.96 -10.12
N SER A 111 -26.92 14.79 -10.38
CA SER A 111 -28.37 14.59 -10.29
C SER A 111 -28.96 14.85 -8.89
N THR A 112 -28.12 14.90 -7.85
CA THR A 112 -28.56 14.99 -6.44
C THR A 112 -28.53 16.41 -5.87
N GLU A 113 -27.73 17.33 -6.42
CA GLU A 113 -27.67 18.73 -5.98
C GLU A 113 -27.97 19.67 -7.15
N PHE A 114 -28.95 20.57 -7.01
CA PHE A 114 -29.48 21.44 -8.07
C PHE A 114 -28.47 22.47 -8.65
N ALA A 115 -27.21 22.45 -8.23
CA ALA A 115 -26.14 23.38 -8.63
C ALA A 115 -25.10 22.74 -9.57
N SER A 116 -25.39 21.61 -10.19
CA SER A 116 -24.34 20.65 -10.55
C SER A 116 -24.06 20.46 -12.04
N ALA A 117 -25.05 20.63 -12.92
CA ALA A 117 -24.84 20.43 -14.36
C ALA A 117 -24.04 21.58 -14.98
N GLU A 118 -24.38 22.82 -14.61
CA GLU A 118 -23.65 24.02 -15.04
C GLU A 118 -22.24 24.06 -14.42
N THR A 119 -22.13 23.78 -13.12
CA THR A 119 -20.83 23.66 -12.44
C THR A 119 -19.94 22.60 -13.08
N LEU A 120 -20.48 21.43 -13.43
CA LEU A 120 -19.72 20.42 -14.18
C LEU A 120 -19.31 20.93 -15.57
N GLY A 121 -20.17 21.68 -16.26
CA GLY A 121 -19.84 22.34 -17.52
C GLY A 121 -18.65 23.27 -17.41
N TRP A 122 -18.57 24.07 -16.34
CA TRP A 122 -17.43 24.96 -16.09
C TRP A 122 -16.15 24.19 -15.76
N LEU A 123 -16.23 23.12 -14.97
CA LEU A 123 -15.08 22.26 -14.66
C LEU A 123 -14.53 21.55 -15.89
N VAL A 124 -15.39 21.15 -16.83
CA VAL A 124 -14.95 20.57 -18.11
C VAL A 124 -14.21 21.63 -18.94
N ARG A 125 -14.76 22.84 -19.07
CA ARG A 125 -14.11 23.95 -19.79
C ARG A 125 -12.77 24.33 -19.13
N GLU A 126 -12.69 24.30 -17.81
CA GLU A 126 -11.43 24.53 -17.08
C GLU A 126 -10.37 23.46 -17.40
N GLY A 127 -10.77 22.19 -17.42
CA GLY A 127 -9.90 21.07 -17.79
C GLY A 127 -9.37 21.16 -19.23
N GLU A 128 -10.14 21.74 -20.15
CA GLU A 128 -9.74 22.03 -21.54
C GLU A 128 -8.86 23.30 -21.67
N GLY A 129 -8.64 24.03 -20.57
CA GLY A 129 -7.69 25.15 -20.47
C GLY A 129 -8.32 26.55 -20.41
N GLU A 130 -9.64 26.68 -20.33
CA GLU A 130 -10.29 27.97 -20.09
C GLU A 130 -10.19 28.38 -18.60
N THR A 131 -9.98 29.66 -18.31
CA THR A 131 -9.94 30.09 -16.90
C THR A 131 -11.36 30.28 -16.34
N LEU A 132 -11.58 29.95 -15.07
CA LEU A 132 -12.86 30.19 -14.39
C LEU A 132 -13.30 31.67 -14.43
N ALA A 133 -12.35 32.60 -14.46
CA ALA A 133 -12.65 34.04 -14.60
C ALA A 133 -13.23 34.39 -15.99
N THR A 134 -12.71 33.75 -17.04
CA THR A 134 -13.27 33.86 -18.40
C THR A 134 -14.66 33.26 -18.45
N ILE A 135 -14.85 32.07 -17.89
CA ILE A 135 -16.14 31.36 -17.86
C ILE A 135 -17.17 32.16 -17.06
N ALA A 136 -16.82 32.72 -15.90
CA ALA A 136 -17.75 33.55 -15.11
C ALA A 136 -18.17 34.83 -15.84
N THR A 137 -17.26 35.44 -16.61
CA THR A 137 -17.56 36.62 -17.42
C THR A 137 -18.53 36.28 -18.56
N ASP A 138 -18.31 35.14 -19.22
CA ASP A 138 -19.15 34.61 -20.31
C ASP A 138 -20.56 34.26 -19.83
N GLU A 139 -20.65 33.62 -18.66
CA GLU A 139 -21.90 33.16 -18.04
C GLU A 139 -22.60 34.23 -17.18
N GLN A 140 -22.05 35.45 -17.11
CA GLN A 140 -22.57 36.59 -16.34
C GLN A 140 -22.78 36.30 -14.86
N ILE A 141 -21.86 35.53 -14.29
CA ILE A 141 -21.87 35.13 -12.88
C ILE A 141 -21.01 36.14 -12.09
N PRO A 142 -21.51 36.67 -10.96
CA PRO A 142 -20.82 37.69 -10.17
C PRO A 142 -19.50 37.23 -9.56
#